data_AF-A0A8J5BT50-F1
#
_entry.id   AF-A0A8J5BT50-F1
#
_cell.length_a   1.000
_cell.length_b   1.000
_cell.length_c   1.000
_cell.angle_alpha   90.00
_cell.angle_beta   90.00
_cell.angle_gamma   90.00
#
_symmetry.space_group_name_H-M   'P 1'
#
loop_
_entity.id
_entity.type
_entity.pdbx_description
1 polymer ?
#
loop_
_entity_poly.entity_id
_entity_poly.type
_entity_poly.pdbx_seq_one_letter_code
_entity_poly.pdbx_strand_id
1 'polypeptide(L)'
;MSHTKNALPKYFGKHGHQDQNPNETKKGGHGKGNWGKPEDDIEDLVESGEFNTGYHRRRTNSNGVGNIQRPDFNKISDDYEQAIVEEEAKYQS
;
A
#
# COMPACT_ATOMS: atom_id res chain seq x y z
N MET A 1 -29.82 -35.14 -20.15
CA MET A 1 -28.38 -35.47 -20.15
C MET A 1 -27.89 -35.41 -18.71
N SER A 2 -27.44 -36.52 -18.13
CA SER A 2 -27.02 -36.61 -16.72
C SER A 2 -25.61 -36.03 -16.56
N HIS A 3 -25.45 -35.05 -15.66
CA HIS A 3 -24.19 -34.39 -15.32
C HIS A 3 -23.49 -35.02 -14.11
N THR A 4 -23.53 -36.33 -13.91
CA THR A 4 -23.02 -36.87 -12.63
C THR A 4 -22.47 -38.30 -12.73
N LYS A 5 -21.37 -38.51 -13.46
CA LYS A 5 -20.60 -39.76 -13.29
C LYS A 5 -19.12 -39.58 -13.00
N ASN A 6 -18.47 -38.48 -13.43
CA ASN A 6 -17.04 -38.25 -13.20
C ASN A 6 -16.71 -36.74 -13.03
N ALA A 7 -17.51 -35.99 -12.27
CA ALA A 7 -17.19 -34.58 -12.01
C ALA A 7 -16.09 -34.51 -10.94
N LEU A 8 -14.83 -34.42 -11.36
CA LEU A 8 -13.75 -34.16 -10.41
C LEU A 8 -14.04 -32.84 -9.65
N PRO A 9 -13.62 -32.73 -8.38
CA PRO A 9 -13.84 -31.52 -7.58
C PRO A 9 -13.29 -30.29 -8.32
N LYS A 10 -14.04 -29.18 -8.34
CA LYS A 10 -13.67 -27.91 -9.03
C LYS A 10 -12.22 -27.49 -8.75
N TYR A 11 -11.76 -27.70 -7.52
CA TYR A 11 -10.46 -27.25 -7.02
C TYR A 11 -9.35 -28.31 -7.09
N PHE A 12 -9.67 -29.60 -7.22
CA PHE A 12 -8.68 -30.69 -7.19
C PHE A 12 -8.63 -31.52 -8.47
N GLY A 13 -9.57 -31.29 -9.39
CA GLY A 13 -9.77 -32.11 -10.58
C GLY A 13 -8.93 -31.76 -11.80
N LYS A 14 -8.26 -30.61 -11.78
CA LYS A 14 -7.39 -30.16 -12.86
C LYS A 14 -6.09 -29.70 -12.24
N HIS A 15 -5.09 -30.56 -12.27
CA HIS A 15 -3.71 -30.15 -12.04
C HIS A 15 -3.31 -29.21 -13.19
N GLY A 16 -2.70 -28.08 -12.86
CA GLY A 16 -2.10 -27.19 -13.87
C GLY A 16 -0.99 -27.91 -14.64
N HIS A 17 -0.42 -27.25 -15.66
CA HIS A 17 0.79 -27.77 -16.29
C HIS A 17 1.90 -27.89 -15.24
N GLN A 18 2.60 -29.03 -15.19
CA GLN A 18 3.67 -29.28 -14.19
C GLN A 18 4.76 -28.20 -14.21
N ASP A 19 5.02 -27.60 -15.37
CA ASP A 19 6.06 -26.59 -15.57
C ASP A 19 5.49 -25.15 -15.59
N GLN A 20 4.32 -24.94 -15.00
CA GLN A 20 3.69 -23.61 -14.91
C GLN A 20 3.46 -23.24 -13.46
N ASN A 21 3.98 -22.09 -13.08
CA ASN A 21 3.77 -21.53 -11.75
C ASN A 21 2.26 -21.25 -11.56
N PRO A 22 1.61 -21.79 -10.52
CA PRO A 22 0.18 -21.58 -10.30
C PRO A 22 -0.18 -20.11 -10.02
N ASN A 23 0.79 -19.27 -9.66
CA ASN A 23 0.60 -17.84 -9.42
C ASN A 23 0.82 -16.98 -10.67
N GLU A 24 1.28 -17.56 -11.78
CA GLU A 24 1.50 -16.81 -13.01
C GLU A 24 0.20 -16.60 -13.78
N THR A 25 0.06 -15.42 -14.37
CA THR A 25 -1.04 -15.11 -15.27
C THR A 25 -0.72 -15.58 -16.69
N LYS A 26 -1.74 -16.00 -17.43
CA LYS A 26 -1.57 -16.45 -18.81
C LYS A 26 -0.91 -15.34 -19.64
N LYS A 27 0.20 -15.68 -20.32
CA LYS A 27 1.00 -14.74 -21.11
C LYS A 27 1.45 -13.51 -20.30
N GLY A 28 1.58 -13.58 -18.97
CA GLY A 28 2.01 -12.44 -18.15
C GLY A 28 1.06 -11.24 -18.15
N GLY A 29 -0.25 -11.46 -18.33
CA GLY A 29 -1.27 -10.41 -18.26
C GLY A 29 -1.71 -9.83 -19.62
N HIS A 30 -1.05 -10.20 -20.72
CA HIS A 30 -1.36 -9.63 -22.04
C HIS A 30 -2.51 -10.36 -22.75
N GLY A 31 -3.07 -9.68 -23.75
CA GLY A 31 -3.99 -10.25 -24.73
C GLY A 31 -5.47 -9.99 -24.44
N LYS A 32 -6.30 -10.25 -25.45
CA LYS A 32 -7.74 -9.95 -25.42
C LYS A 32 -8.45 -10.70 -24.29
N GLY A 33 -9.06 -9.96 -23.37
CA GLY A 33 -9.75 -10.48 -22.19
C GLY A 33 -8.94 -10.43 -20.89
N ASN A 34 -7.66 -10.04 -20.94
CA ASN A 34 -6.88 -9.67 -19.78
C ASN A 34 -6.79 -8.13 -19.67
N TRP A 35 -6.34 -7.64 -18.52
CA TRP A 35 -6.25 -6.21 -18.21
C TRP A 35 -4.98 -5.55 -18.76
N GLY A 36 -4.01 -6.31 -19.27
CA GLY A 36 -2.73 -5.78 -19.73
C GLY A 36 -1.60 -6.06 -18.75
N LYS A 37 -0.41 -5.54 -19.07
CA LYS A 37 0.72 -5.50 -18.15
C LYS A 37 0.65 -4.27 -17.25
N PRO A 38 1.15 -4.35 -16.01
CA PRO A 38 1.31 -3.18 -15.16
C PRO A 38 2.30 -2.15 -15.75
N GLU A 39 3.21 -2.58 -16.63
CA GLU A 39 4.12 -1.67 -17.35
C GLU A 39 3.37 -0.86 -18.43
N ASP A 40 2.49 -1.50 -19.20
CA ASP A 40 1.71 -0.86 -20.27
C ASP A 40 0.80 0.25 -19.70
N ASP A 41 0.21 0.02 -18.52
CA ASP A 41 -0.67 0.98 -17.85
C ASP A 41 0.04 2.33 -17.58
N ILE A 42 1.35 2.30 -17.27
CA ILE A 42 2.11 3.52 -16.96
C ILE A 42 2.41 4.30 -18.24
N GLU A 43 2.79 3.60 -19.31
CA GLU A 43 3.07 4.21 -20.60
C GLU A 43 1.81 4.81 -21.21
N ASP A 44 0.68 4.09 -21.15
CA ASP A 44 -0.63 4.55 -21.59
C ASP A 44 -1.07 5.82 -20.82
N LEU A 45 -0.85 5.86 -19.50
CA LEU A 45 -1.17 7.02 -18.67
C LEU A 45 -0.27 8.24 -18.94
N VAL A 46 0.97 8.02 -19.38
CA VAL A 46 1.88 9.09 -19.79
C VAL A 46 1.51 9.59 -21.18
N GLU A 47 1.18 8.71 -22.11
CA GLU A 47 0.76 9.05 -23.47
C GLU A 47 -0.61 9.75 -23.48
N SER A 48 -1.55 9.32 -22.64
CA SER A 48 -2.86 9.97 -22.47
C SER A 48 -2.77 11.36 -21.83
N GLY A 49 -1.62 11.71 -21.24
CA GLY A 49 -1.39 12.98 -20.56
C GLY A 49 -2.10 13.09 -19.19
N GLU A 50 -2.74 12.03 -18.72
CA GLU A 50 -3.42 11.97 -17.41
C GLU A 50 -2.42 11.86 -16.26
N PHE A 51 -1.25 11.28 -16.51
CA PHE A 51 -0.15 11.16 -15.57
C PHE A 51 1.11 11.88 -16.07
N ASN A 52 1.53 12.92 -15.33
CA ASN A 52 2.76 13.64 -15.63
C ASN A 52 3.86 13.25 -14.62
N THR A 53 4.88 12.52 -15.09
CA THR A 53 6.03 12.10 -14.28
C THR A 53 6.98 13.26 -13.93
N GLY A 54 6.94 14.36 -14.68
CA GLY A 54 7.80 15.54 -14.49
C GLY A 54 7.26 16.55 -13.48
N TYR A 55 5.95 16.57 -13.25
CA TYR A 55 5.31 17.45 -12.26
C TYR A 55 4.63 16.60 -11.19
N HIS A 56 5.33 16.33 -10.08
CA HIS A 56 4.70 15.85 -8.85
C HIS A 56 3.48 16.73 -8.58
N ARG A 57 2.28 16.15 -8.65
CA ARG A 57 1.00 16.84 -8.43
C ARG A 57 1.18 17.76 -7.22
N ARG A 58 1.24 19.08 -7.45
CA ARG A 58 1.37 20.04 -6.36
C ARG A 58 0.24 19.73 -5.41
N ARG A 59 0.56 19.49 -4.14
CA ARG A 59 -0.38 19.02 -3.13
C ARG A 59 -1.54 20.01 -3.01
N THR A 60 -2.57 19.87 -3.84
CA THR A 60 -3.80 20.66 -3.78
C THR A 60 -4.75 19.98 -2.82
N ASN A 61 -4.35 19.97 -1.56
CA ASN A 61 -5.25 19.95 -0.42
C ASN A 61 -4.52 20.65 0.72
N SER A 62 -5.03 21.84 1.01
CA SER A 62 -4.60 22.70 2.09
C SER A 62 -4.78 21.99 3.45
N ASN A 63 -3.77 21.26 3.89
CA ASN A 63 -3.47 21.16 5.32
C ASN A 63 -2.18 21.93 5.53
N GLY A 64 -2.34 23.20 5.91
CA GLY A 64 -1.24 24.11 6.22
C GLY A 64 -0.29 23.46 7.21
N VAL A 65 0.94 23.22 6.75
CA VAL A 65 2.08 22.79 7.58
C VAL A 65 2.44 23.86 8.63
N GLY A 66 1.80 25.04 8.59
CA GLY A 66 2.00 26.12 9.56
C GLY A 66 1.12 26.10 10.82
N ASN A 67 -0.01 25.37 10.86
CA ASN A 67 -1.00 25.50 11.95
C ASN A 67 -1.33 24.20 12.71
N ILE A 68 -0.67 23.08 12.40
CA ILE A 68 -0.67 21.94 13.32
C ILE A 68 0.60 22.11 14.14
N GLN A 69 0.53 22.86 15.25
CA GLN A 69 1.49 22.64 16.34
C GLN A 69 1.32 21.19 16.75
N ARG A 70 2.13 20.30 16.15
CA ARG A 70 2.33 18.99 16.73
C ARG A 70 2.96 19.26 18.09
N PRO A 71 2.48 18.62 19.18
CA PRO A 71 3.17 18.75 20.45
C PRO A 71 4.62 18.34 20.23
N ASP A 72 5.56 19.22 20.56
CA ASP A 72 6.98 18.91 20.48
C ASP A 72 7.24 17.76 21.47
N PHE A 73 7.56 16.57 20.97
CA PHE A 73 7.77 15.38 21.80
C PHE A 73 8.84 15.60 22.88
N ASN A 74 9.77 16.53 22.66
CA ASN A 74 10.80 16.91 23.62
C ASN A 74 10.24 17.74 24.78
N LYS A 75 9.20 18.57 24.56
CA LYS A 75 8.60 19.33 25.68
C LYS A 75 7.97 18.41 26.71
N ILE A 76 7.32 17.34 26.22
CA ILE A 76 6.70 16.34 27.07
C ILE A 76 7.76 15.67 27.96
N SER A 77 8.94 15.30 27.44
CA SER A 77 10.01 14.73 28.26
C SER A 77 10.61 15.73 29.25
N ASP A 78 10.82 16.98 28.82
CA ASP A 78 11.41 18.02 29.66
C ASP A 78 10.52 18.34 30.87
N ASP A 79 9.20 18.36 30.68
CA ASP A 79 8.21 18.56 31.75
C ASP A 79 8.23 17.41 32.78
N TYR A 80 8.40 16.17 32.33
CA TYR A 80 8.50 15.00 33.23
C TYR A 80 9.79 15.01 34.05
N GLU A 81 10.92 15.37 33.45
CA GLU A 81 12.20 15.45 34.16
C GLU A 81 12.17 16.53 35.25
N GLN A 82 11.58 17.70 34.97
CA GLN A 82 11.41 18.75 35.97
C GLN A 82 10.52 18.32 37.14
N ALA A 83 9.39 17.67 36.86
CA ALA A 83 8.50 17.18 37.91
C ALA A 83 9.18 16.18 38.86
N ILE A 84 10.05 15.31 38.33
CA ILE A 84 10.85 14.36 39.13
C ILE A 84 11.84 15.12 40.01
N VAL A 85 12.56 16.10 39.45
CA VAL A 85 13.54 16.91 40.21
C VAL A 85 12.86 17.72 41.32
N GLU A 86 11.67 18.26 41.08
CA GLU A 86 10.89 18.99 42.09
C GLU A 86 10.38 18.08 43.21
N GLU A 87 9.92 16.87 42.89
CA GLU A 87 9.57 15.89 43.92
C GLU A 87 10.79 15.50 44.76
N GLU A 88 11.93 15.21 44.13
CA GLU A 88 13.17 14.89 44.86
C GLU A 88 13.61 16.05 45.77
N ALA A 89 13.56 17.29 45.28
CA ALA A 89 13.89 18.48 46.07
C ALA A 89 12.96 18.66 47.27
N LYS A 90 11.67 18.31 47.14
CA LYS A 90 10.69 18.37 48.23
C LYS A 90 10.97 17.36 49.34
N TYR A 91 11.53 16.19 49.02
CA TYR A 91 11.91 15.18 50.02
C TYR A 91 13.30 15.42 50.64
N GLN A 92 14.12 16.28 50.03
CA GLN A 92 15.45 16.67 50.55
C GLN A 92 15.44 17.96 51.39
N SER A 93 14.31 18.69 51.42
CA SER A 93 14.05 19.82 52.31
C SER A 93 13.31 19.40 53.58
#